data_AF-A0A950P8P4-F1
#
_entry.id   AF-A0A950P8P4-F1
#
_cell.length_a   1.000
_cell.length_b   1.000
_cell.length_c   1.000
_cell.angle_alpha   90.00
_cell.angle_beta   90.00
_cell.angle_gamma   90.00
#
_symmetry.space_group_name_H-M   'P 1'
#
loop_
_entity.id
_entity.type
_entity.pdbx_description
1 polymer ?
#
loop_
_entity_poly.entity_id
_entity_poly.type
_entity_poly.pdbx_seq_one_letter_code
_entity_poly.pdbx_strand_id
1 'polypeptide(L)' 'MARERQLNALQLRRIFLAFAEAMQELPPDIEAGFLDAQGELRLAPDVGRKLRTARNVRDVLRQIREAERED' A
#
# COMPACT_ATOMS: atom_id res chain seq x y z
N MET A 1 -8.08 -2.05 -21.52
CA MET A 1 -8.45 -1.69 -20.14
C MET A 1 -7.69 -2.61 -19.21
N ALA A 2 -6.99 -2.09 -18.20
CA ALA A 2 -6.35 -2.95 -17.21
C ALA A 2 -7.45 -3.69 -16.44
N ARG A 3 -7.48 -5.02 -16.54
CA ARG A 3 -8.45 -5.85 -15.82
C ARG A 3 -8.18 -5.71 -14.33
N GLU A 4 -9.21 -5.41 -13.54
CA GLU A 4 -9.11 -5.49 -12.09
C GLU A 4 -8.67 -6.90 -11.70
N ARG A 5 -7.64 -6.97 -10.86
CA ARG A 5 -6.99 -8.23 -10.48
C ARG A 5 -7.19 -8.49 -8.99
N GLN A 6 -7.55 -9.73 -8.67
CA GLN A 6 -7.60 -10.18 -7.28
C GLN A 6 -6.20 -10.54 -6.78
N LEU A 7 -5.90 -10.13 -5.55
CA LEU A 7 -4.67 -10.47 -4.84
C LEU A 7 -4.93 -11.65 -3.92
N ASN A 8 -3.99 -12.60 -3.84
CA ASN A 8 -4.03 -13.62 -2.81
C ASN A 8 -3.55 -13.07 -1.45
N ALA A 9 -3.79 -13.83 -0.37
CA ALA A 9 -3.46 -13.40 0.98
C ALA A 9 -1.96 -13.10 1.18
N LEU A 10 -1.07 -13.85 0.53
CA LEU A 10 0.38 -13.65 0.62
C LEU A 10 0.80 -12.35 -0.07
N GLN A 11 0.28 -12.08 -1.27
CA GLN A 11 0.51 -10.85 -2.01
C GLN A 11 0.00 -9.64 -1.22
N LEU A 12 -1.23 -9.74 -0.68
CA LEU A 12 -1.82 -8.71 0.17
C LEU A 12 -0.92 -8.42 1.38
N ARG A 13 -0.50 -9.47 2.11
CA ARG A 13 0.40 -9.34 3.25
C ARG A 13 1.70 -8.63 2.90
N ARG A 14 2.33 -8.97 1.77
CA ARG A 14 3.59 -8.34 1.32
C ARG A 14 3.41 -6.85 1.06
N ILE A 15 2.28 -6.46 0.47
CA ILE A 15 1.95 -5.04 0.24
C ILE A 15 1.77 -4.31 1.58
N PHE A 16 1.02 -4.87 2.53
CA PHE A 16 0.80 -4.26 3.84
C PHE A 16 2.09 -4.11 4.66
N LEU A 17 3.01 -5.08 4.59
CA LEU A 17 4.31 -4.97 5.24
C LEU A 17 5.15 -3.84 4.64
N ALA A 18 5.19 -3.72 3.31
CA ALA A 18 5.89 -2.63 2.65
C ALA A 18 5.28 -1.26 3.00
N PHE A 19 3.95 -1.17 3.14
CA PHE A 19 3.32 0.03 3.66
C PHE A 19 3.72 0.32 5.11
N ALA A 20 3.73 -0.68 5.99
CA ALA A 20 4.13 -0.50 7.38
C ALA A 20 5.58 0.00 7.50
N GLU A 21 6.51 -0.52 6.69
CA GLU A 21 7.88 -0.02 6.62
C GLU A 21 7.92 1.44 6.14
N ALA A 22 7.19 1.78 5.08
CA ALA A 22 7.14 3.15 4.56
C ALA A 22 6.51 4.15 5.55
N MET A 23 5.59 3.69 6.41
CA MET A 23 5.00 4.52 7.46
C MET A 23 6.00 4.88 8.57
N GLN A 24 7.07 4.10 8.79
CA GLN A 24 8.09 4.43 9.80
C GLN A 24 8.86 5.71 9.48
N GLU A 25 8.87 6.12 8.21
CA GLU A 25 9.52 7.35 7.75
C GLU A 25 8.62 8.59 7.89
N LEU A 26 7.36 8.42 8.31
CA LEU A 26 6.44 9.55 8.46
C LEU A 26 6.78 10.39 9.70
N PRO A 27 6.66 11.73 9.62
CA PRO A 27 6.80 12.59 10.79
C PRO A 27 5.79 12.22 11.89
N PRO A 28 6.17 12.30 13.17
CA PRO A 28 5.29 11.92 14.28
C PRO A 28 4.08 12.84 14.46
N ASP A 29 4.14 14.06 13.93
CA ASP A 29 3.13 15.12 14.03
C ASP A 29 2.24 15.23 12.78
N ILE A 30 2.38 14.32 11.81
CA ILE A 30 1.57 14.35 10.60
C ILE A 30 0.13 13.92 10.85
N GLU A 31 -0.84 14.61 10.22
CA GLU A 31 -2.21 14.11 10.10
C GLU A 31 -2.26 12.95 9.09
N ALA A 32 -1.98 11.73 9.55
CA ALA A 32 -1.80 10.57 8.68
C ALA A 32 -3.11 9.97 8.13
N GLY A 33 -4.23 10.25 8.81
CA GLY A 33 -5.51 9.65 8.50
C GLY A 33 -6.56 9.96 9.57
N PHE A 34 -7.76 9.43 9.35
CA PHE A 34 -8.92 9.61 10.21
C PHE A 34 -9.80 8.36 10.17
N LEU A 35 -10.64 8.21 11.18
CA LEU A 35 -11.76 7.27 11.13
C LEU A 35 -12.97 8.01 10.55
N ASP A 36 -13.63 7.43 9.56
CA ASP A 36 -14.88 7.98 9.06
C ASP A 36 -16.05 7.75 10.04
N ALA A 37 -17.24 8.22 9.67
CA ALA A 37 -18.43 8.13 10.51
C ALA A 37 -18.85 6.68 10.83
N GLN A 38 -18.33 5.70 10.07
CA GLN A 38 -18.58 4.27 10.24
C GLN A 38 -17.46 3.60 11.05
N GLY A 39 -16.41 4.33 11.42
CA GLY A 39 -15.24 3.81 12.10
C GLY A 39 -14.23 3.15 11.16
N GLU A 40 -14.34 3.34 9.84
CA GLU A 40 -13.37 2.81 8.89
C GLU A 40 -12.14 3.72 8.79
N LEU A 41 -10.96 3.11 8.73
CA LEU A 41 -9.71 3.84 8.54
C LEU A 41 -9.64 4.44 7.13
N ARG A 42 -9.49 5.75 7.07
CA ARG A 42 -9.17 6.51 5.85
C ARG A 42 -7.80 7.14 6.01
N LEU A 43 -6.95 6.95 5.00
CA LEU A 43 -5.67 7.64 4.94
C LEU A 43 -5.85 9.05 4.43
N ALA A 44 -5.08 10.00 4.96
CA ALA A 44 -4.98 11.32 4.37
C ALA A 44 -4.49 11.18 2.90
N PRO A 45 -5.03 11.95 1.94
CA PRO A 45 -4.75 11.75 0.52
C PRO A 45 -3.26 11.80 0.16
N ASP A 46 -2.51 12.67 0.82
CA ASP A 46 -1.06 12.84 0.67
C ASP A 46 -0.28 11.65 1.26
N VAL A 47 -0.67 11.14 2.43
CA VAL A 47 -0.08 9.91 3.02
C VAL A 47 -0.37 8.71 2.14
N GLY A 48 -1.62 8.53 1.71
CA GLY A 48 -1.98 7.46 0.77
C GLY A 48 -1.17 7.55 -0.54
N ARG A 49 -0.90 8.76 -1.03
CA ARG A 49 -0.03 8.97 -2.20
C ARG A 49 1.42 8.58 -1.89
N LYS A 50 2.01 9.08 -0.80
CA LYS A 50 3.39 8.78 -0.38
C LYS A 50 3.63 7.28 -0.30
N LEU A 51 2.75 6.56 0.40
CA LEU A 51 2.83 5.11 0.56
C LEU A 51 2.79 4.38 -0.79
N ARG A 52 1.86 4.73 -1.68
CA ARG A 52 1.78 4.13 -3.03
C ARG A 52 3.01 4.41 -3.90
N THR A 53 3.75 5.47 -3.61
CA THR A 53 4.95 5.85 -4.36
C THR A 53 6.27 5.45 -3.71
N ALA A 54 6.23 4.92 -2.49
CA ALA A 54 7.41 4.45 -1.78
C ALA A 54 8.14 3.37 -2.59
N ARG A 55 9.48 3.42 -2.59
CA ARG A 55 10.31 2.54 -3.42
C ARG A 55 10.04 1.06 -3.12
N ASN A 56 10.08 0.68 -1.84
CA ASN A 56 9.83 -0.69 -1.39
C ASN A 56 8.44 -1.20 -1.82
N VAL A 57 7.40 -0.37 -1.72
CA VAL A 57 6.04 -0.70 -2.18
C VAL A 57 6.02 -0.90 -3.70
N ARG A 58 6.64 -0.02 -4.46
CA ARG A 58 6.74 -0.16 -5.93
C ARG A 58 7.46 -1.43 -6.34
N ASP A 59 8.51 -1.81 -5.62
CA ASP A 59 9.26 -3.03 -5.85
C ASP A 59 8.42 -4.28 -5.56
N VAL A 60 7.69 -4.31 -4.43
CA VAL A 60 6.76 -5.41 -4.12
C VAL A 60 5.68 -5.53 -5.20
N LEU A 61 5.07 -4.42 -5.62
CA LEU A 61 4.05 -4.43 -6.68
C LEU A 61 4.65 -4.89 -8.01
N ARG A 62 5.91 -4.56 -8.30
CA ARG A 62 6.61 -5.04 -9.50
C ARG A 62 6.84 -6.54 -9.45
N GLN A 63 7.37 -7.06 -8.34
CA GLN A 63 7.60 -8.50 -8.15
C GLN A 63 6.31 -9.31 -8.26
N ILE A 64 5.22 -8.81 -7.68
CA ILE A 64 3.90 -9.45 -7.81
C ILE A 64 3.50 -9.56 -9.29
N ARG A 65 3.64 -8.47 -10.06
CA ARG A 65 3.32 -8.47 -11.50
C ARG A 65 4.24 -9.37 -12.33
N GLU A 66 5.51 -9.51 -11.93
CA GLU A 66 6.50 -10.31 -12.65
C GLU A 66 6.32 -11.81 -12.39
N ALA A 67 6.15 -12.23 -11.14
CA ALA A 67 5.89 -13.63 -10.79
C ALA A 67 4.66 -14.18 -11.55
N GLU A 68 3.66 -13.33 -11.76
CA GLU A 68 2.43 -13.70 -12.46
C GLU A 68 2.53 -13.70 -13.99
N ARG A 69 3.68 -13.30 -14.56
CA ARG A 69 3.98 -13.48 -16.00
C ARG A 69 4.75 -14.76 -16.27
N GLU A 70 5.37 -15.31 -15.23
CA GLU A 70 6.20 -16.52 -15.29
C GLU A 70 5.36 -17.79 -15.01
N ASP A 71 4.20 -17.63 -14.35
CA ASP A 71 3.13 -18.63 -14.17
C ASP A 71 2.13 -18.64 -15.35
#